data_AF-A0A942JTY1-F1
#
_entry.id   AF-A0A942JTY1-F1
#
_cell.length_a   1.000
_cell.length_b   1.000
_cell.length_c   1.000
_cell.angle_alpha   90.00
_cell.angle_beta   90.00
_cell.angle_gamma   90.00
#
_symmetry.space_group_name_H-M   'P 1'
#
loop_
_entity.id
_entity.type
_entity.pdbx_description
1 polymer ?
#
loop_
_entity_poly.entity_id
_entity_poly.type
_entity_poly.pdbx_seq_one_letter_code
_entity_poly.pdbx_strand_id
1 'polypeptide(L)'
;MSALSDKIQKFMDDIASDAIEERVVDYVIKEVQNGRSLSEVFKDPYVKNRLSEEKLAKVLENPEIIGALESQIAASFKRRELDF
;
A
#
# COMPACT_ATOMS: atom_id res chain seq x y z
N MET A 1 -20.11 30.20 2.55
CA MET A 1 -19.65 29.01 1.82
C MET A 1 -20.89 28.30 1.30
N SER A 2 -21.02 28.11 -0.01
CA SER A 2 -22.20 27.43 -0.56
C SER A 2 -22.05 25.92 -0.35
N ALA A 3 -23.13 25.24 0.04
CA ALA A 3 -23.12 23.78 0.28
C ALA A 3 -22.68 22.95 -0.95
N LEU A 4 -22.64 23.56 -2.14
CA LEU A 4 -22.10 22.95 -3.35
C LEU A 4 -20.57 22.91 -3.36
N SER A 5 -19.91 23.99 -2.90
CA SER A 5 -18.45 24.05 -2.83
C SER A 5 -17.89 22.99 -1.87
N ASP A 6 -18.55 22.78 -0.74
CA ASP A 6 -18.13 21.78 0.25
C ASP A 6 -18.29 20.35 -0.29
N LYS A 7 -19.35 20.08 -1.07
CA LYS A 7 -19.57 18.78 -1.74
C LYS A 7 -18.54 18.53 -2.84
N ILE A 8 -18.18 19.55 -3.62
CA ILE A 8 -17.15 19.45 -4.67
C ILE A 8 -15.78 19.19 -4.02
N GLN A 9 -15.44 19.90 -2.95
CA GLN A 9 -14.20 19.69 -2.23
C GLN A 9 -14.11 18.26 -1.68
N LYS A 10 -15.16 17.79 -1.00
CA LYS A 10 -15.20 16.42 -0.49
C LYS A 10 -15.06 15.37 -1.59
N PHE A 11 -15.76 15.54 -2.71
CA PHE A 11 -15.64 14.64 -3.86
C PHE A 11 -14.23 14.64 -4.46
N MET A 12 -13.58 15.80 -4.56
CA MET A 12 -12.21 15.91 -5.04
C MET A 12 -11.23 15.25 -4.06
N ASP A 13 -11.45 15.41 -2.75
CA ASP A 13 -10.63 14.80 -1.70
C ASP A 13 -10.78 13.28 -1.67
N ASP A 14 -12.01 12.76 -1.86
CA ASP A 14 -12.30 11.32 -1.95
C ASP A 14 -11.65 10.71 -3.20
N ILE A 15 -11.81 11.32 -4.39
CA ILE A 15 -11.13 10.86 -5.62
C ILE A 15 -9.61 10.92 -5.50
N ALA A 16 -9.09 12.02 -4.95
CA ALA A 16 -7.65 12.17 -4.76
C ALA A 16 -7.12 11.13 -3.77
N SER A 17 -7.89 10.79 -2.74
CA SER A 17 -7.58 9.73 -1.79
C SER A 17 -7.46 8.39 -2.49
N ASP A 18 -8.50 7.96 -3.21
CA ASP A 18 -8.53 6.66 -3.87
C ASP A 18 -7.36 6.52 -4.85
N ALA A 19 -7.10 7.53 -5.68
CA ALA A 19 -5.99 7.50 -6.62
C ALA A 19 -4.60 7.56 -5.95
N ILE A 20 -4.49 8.13 -4.75
CA ILE A 20 -3.25 8.12 -3.96
C ILE A 20 -3.09 6.74 -3.30
N GLU A 21 -4.16 6.18 -2.76
CA GLU A 21 -4.21 4.85 -2.14
C GLU A 21 -3.79 3.79 -3.16
N GLU A 22 -4.39 3.77 -4.36
CA GLU A 22 -4.01 2.86 -5.46
C GLU A 22 -2.51 2.96 -5.78
N ARG A 23 -1.97 4.17 -5.94
CA ARG A 23 -0.54 4.37 -6.22
C ARG A 23 0.37 3.91 -5.07
N VAL A 24 -0.10 3.97 -3.84
CA VAL A 24 0.65 3.47 -2.68
C VAL A 24 0.58 1.94 -2.63
N VAL A 25 -0.57 1.34 -2.93
CA VAL A 25 -0.73 -0.11 -3.07
C VAL A 25 0.24 -0.67 -4.11
N ASP A 26 0.24 -0.11 -5.33
CA ASP A 26 1.14 -0.51 -6.40
C ASP A 26 2.62 -0.42 -6.00
N TYR A 27 2.96 0.67 -5.32
CA TYR A 27 4.31 0.89 -4.81
C TYR A 27 4.70 -0.19 -3.79
N VAL A 28 3.81 -0.47 -2.82
CA VAL A 28 4.05 -1.48 -1.79
C VAL A 28 4.22 -2.86 -2.40
N ILE A 29 3.33 -3.27 -3.30
CA ILE A 29 3.39 -4.57 -3.99
C ILE A 29 4.72 -4.72 -4.73
N LYS A 30 5.14 -3.68 -5.45
CA LYS A 30 6.40 -3.71 -6.21
C LYS A 30 7.62 -3.85 -5.32
N GLU A 31 7.70 -3.07 -4.25
CA GLU A 31 8.85 -3.11 -3.32
C GLU A 31 8.92 -4.44 -2.57
N VAL A 32 7.76 -4.99 -2.22
CA VAL A 32 7.61 -6.35 -1.68
C VAL A 32 8.12 -7.36 -2.72
N GLN A 33 7.66 -7.33 -3.97
CA GLN A 33 8.16 -8.25 -4.99
C GLN A 33 9.69 -8.15 -5.22
N ASN A 34 10.28 -6.97 -4.99
CA ASN A 34 11.73 -6.75 -5.05
C ASN A 34 12.51 -7.30 -3.82
N GLY A 35 11.83 -7.87 -2.84
CA GLY A 35 12.42 -8.49 -1.66
C GLY A 35 12.52 -7.60 -0.42
N ARG A 36 11.95 -6.39 -0.44
CA ARG A 36 11.90 -5.54 0.76
C ARG A 36 10.81 -6.02 1.71
N SER A 37 11.06 -5.83 3.01
CA SER A 37 10.06 -6.15 4.03
C SER A 37 8.96 -5.10 4.05
N LEU A 38 7.72 -5.55 4.21
CA LEU A 38 6.54 -4.69 4.24
C LEU A 38 6.65 -3.60 5.32
N SER A 39 7.23 -3.94 6.48
CA SER A 39 7.42 -3.02 7.61
C SER A 39 8.46 -1.92 7.33
N GLU A 40 9.39 -2.14 6.42
CA GLU A 40 10.32 -1.11 5.94
C GLU A 40 9.67 -0.22 4.90
N VAL A 41 8.94 -0.79 3.94
CA VAL A 41 8.24 -0.03 2.89
C VAL A 41 7.22 0.94 3.50
N PHE A 42 6.50 0.54 4.55
CA PHE A 42 5.58 1.44 5.26
C PHE A 42 6.27 2.56 6.05
N LYS A 43 7.57 2.46 6.29
CA LYS A 43 8.35 3.55 6.89
C LYS A 43 8.83 4.55 5.84
N ASP A 44 8.67 4.26 4.55
CA ASP A 44 9.13 5.13 3.48
C ASP A 44 8.38 6.47 3.50
N PRO A 45 9.08 7.60 3.31
CA PRO A 45 8.46 8.92 3.27
C PRO A 45 7.34 9.01 2.24
N TYR A 46 7.45 8.28 1.13
CA TYR A 46 6.41 8.23 0.09
C TYR A 46 5.08 7.70 0.62
N VAL A 47 5.11 6.68 1.48
CA VAL A 47 3.90 6.07 2.06
C VAL A 47 3.37 6.91 3.22
N LYS A 48 4.26 7.29 4.14
CA LYS A 48 3.90 8.09 5.33
C LYS A 48 3.35 9.48 5.01
N ASN A 49 3.87 10.14 3.99
CA ASN A 49 3.42 11.49 3.64
C ASN A 49 2.11 11.49 2.82
N ARG A 50 1.65 10.32 2.38
CA ARG A 50 0.51 10.18 1.45
C ARG A 50 -0.70 9.50 2.06
N LEU A 51 -0.52 8.71 3.12
CA LEU A 51 -1.61 8.04 3.81
C LEU A 51 -1.72 8.52 5.26
N SER A 52 -2.95 8.69 5.73
CA SER A 52 -3.23 8.75 7.16
C SER A 52 -3.13 7.35 7.78
N GLU A 53 -3.01 7.26 9.11
CA GLU A 53 -2.97 5.96 9.81
C GLU A 53 -4.22 5.10 9.53
N GLU A 54 -5.39 5.71 9.40
CA GLU A 54 -6.64 5.02 9.07
C GLU A 54 -6.61 4.43 7.65
N LYS A 55 -6.11 5.19 6.67
CA LYS A 55 -5.98 4.71 5.28
C LYS A 55 -4.91 3.64 5.16
N LEU A 56 -3.84 3.75 5.94
CA LEU A 56 -2.82 2.72 6.02
C LEU A 56 -3.38 1.39 6.52
N ALA A 57 -4.27 1.42 7.52
CA ALA A 57 -4.97 0.23 7.99
C ALA A 57 -5.84 -0.40 6.89
N LYS A 58 -6.58 0.41 6.12
CA LYS A 58 -7.35 -0.08 4.96
C LYS A 58 -6.48 -0.71 3.89
N VAL A 59 -5.33 -0.11 3.59
CA VAL A 59 -4.36 -0.67 2.65
C VAL A 59 -3.85 -2.03 3.13
N LEU A 60 -3.57 -2.18 4.44
CA LEU A 60 -3.14 -3.47 5.03
C LEU A 60 -4.20 -4.58 4.94
N GLU A 61 -5.48 -4.23 4.82
CA GLU A 61 -6.57 -5.18 4.63
C GLU A 61 -6.73 -5.63 3.16
N ASN A 62 -5.96 -5.06 2.23
CA ASN A 62 -6.05 -5.40 0.81
C ASN A 62 -5.53 -6.84 0.54
N PRO A 63 -6.38 -7.74 -0.02
CA PRO A 63 -6.00 -9.11 -0.34
C PRO A 63 -4.78 -9.24 -1.27
N GLU A 64 -4.57 -8.28 -2.17
CA GLU A 64 -3.43 -8.28 -3.09
C GLU A 64 -2.10 -8.07 -2.37
N ILE A 65 -2.09 -7.20 -1.36
CA ILE A 65 -0.90 -6.97 -0.52
C ILE A 65 -0.60 -8.21 0.31
N ILE A 66 -1.64 -8.86 0.85
CA ILE A 66 -1.51 -10.14 1.57
C ILE A 66 -0.93 -11.22 0.64
N GLY A 67 -1.48 -11.38 -0.56
CA GLY A 67 -1.01 -12.36 -1.54
C GLY A 67 0.42 -12.10 -2.03
N ALA A 68 0.80 -10.84 -2.22
CA ALA A 68 2.18 -10.45 -2.55
C ALA A 68 3.16 -10.83 -1.43
N LEU A 69 2.75 -10.65 -0.17
CA LEU A 69 3.54 -11.04 1.01
C LEU A 69 3.71 -12.56 1.10
N GLU A 70 2.65 -13.32 0.95
CA GLU A 70 2.69 -14.80 0.95
C GLU A 70 3.61 -15.33 -0.15
N SER A 71 3.54 -14.75 -1.35
CA SER A 71 4.38 -15.11 -2.49
C SER A 71 5.86 -14.86 -2.21
N GLN A 72 6.18 -13.73 -1.58
CA GLN A 72 7.55 -13.39 -1.15
C GLN A 72 8.09 -14.40 -0.14
N ILE A 73 7.29 -14.70 0.89
CA ILE A 73 7.65 -15.65 1.95
C ILE A 73 7.90 -17.04 1.34
N ALA A 74 6.99 -17.52 0.50
CA ALA A 74 7.13 -18.80 -0.19
C ALA A 74 8.39 -18.86 -1.08
N ALA A 75 8.72 -17.77 -1.78
CA ALA A 75 9.93 -17.68 -2.59
C ALA A 75 11.21 -17.71 -1.73
N SER A 76 11.20 -17.08 -0.55
CA SER A 76 12.31 -17.12 0.40
C SER A 76 12.55 -18.52 0.96
N PHE A 77 11.50 -19.28 1.24
CA PHE A 77 11.63 -20.67 1.71
C PHE A 77 12.15 -21.60 0.61
N LYS A 78 11.65 -21.47 -0.63
CA LYS A 78 12.15 -22.26 -1.76
C LYS A 78 13.64 -22.04 -2.06
N ARG A 79 14.15 -20.82 -1.89
CA ARG A 79 15.61 -20.58 -2.05
C ARG A 79 16.43 -21.31 -0.99
N ARG A 80 15.89 -21.48 0.23
CA ARG A 80 16.61 -22.12 1.34
C ARG A 80 16.65 -23.64 1.25
N GLU A 81 15.72 -24.26 0.54
CA GLU A 81 15.69 -25.72 0.32
C GLU A 81 16.64 -26.18 -0.80
N LEU A 82 17.10 -25.27 -1.66
CA LEU A 82 18.02 -25.58 -2.77
C LEU A 82 19.51 -25.47 -2.41
N ASP A 83 19.83 -25.05 -1.18
CA ASP A 83 21.20 -24.91 -0.67
C ASP A 83 21.70 -26.17 0.09
N PHE A 84 21.12 -27.35 -0.16
CA PHE A 84 21.53 -28.63 0.43
C PHE A 84 22.14 -29.59 -0.61
#